data_AF-A0A4R1JQH7-F1
#
_entry.id   AF-A0A4R1JQH7-F1
#
_cell.length_a   1.000
_cell.length_b   1.000
_cell.length_c   1.000
_cell.angle_alpha   90.00
_cell.angle_beta   90.00
_cell.angle_gamma   90.00
#
_symmetry.space_group_name_H-M   'P 1'
#
loop_
_entity.id
_entity.type
_entity.pdbx_description
1 polymer ?
#
loop_
_entity_poly.entity_id
_entity_poly.type
_entity_poly.pdbx_seq_one_letter_code
_entity_poly.pdbx_strand_id
1 'polypeptide(L)'
;MEISNVAKYYLLNFIYIPICIIYANIIGEDTSTILFVIVLALMTSILLYLYDLVFTVIAIKIMNNNSIISFILPVMLLIPLKYVLNGFDFGGKYGFLIIVIGTFLINIFTWSRIKMKNNK
;
A
#
# COMPACT_ATOMS: atom_id res chain seq x y z
N MET A 1 -7.42 -1.01 -19.96
CA MET A 1 -7.91 -0.77 -18.59
C MET A 1 -7.70 0.69 -18.26
N GLU A 2 -8.73 1.41 -17.80
CA GLU A 2 -8.57 2.82 -17.43
C GLU A 2 -7.77 2.94 -16.13
N ILE A 3 -6.73 3.77 -16.15
CA ILE A 3 -5.89 4.09 -14.99
C ILE A 3 -6.74 4.61 -13.82
N SER A 4 -7.84 5.31 -14.11
CA SER A 4 -8.82 5.79 -13.13
C SER A 4 -9.40 4.68 -12.25
N ASN A 5 -9.64 3.49 -12.82
CA ASN A 5 -10.20 2.36 -12.08
C ASN A 5 -9.14 1.75 -11.13
N VAL A 6 -7.90 1.62 -11.59
CA VAL A 6 -6.78 1.11 -10.78
C VAL A 6 -6.48 2.05 -9.61
N ALA A 7 -6.39 3.35 -9.90
CA ALA A 7 -6.14 4.39 -8.91
C ALA A 7 -7.21 4.40 -7.79
N LYS A 8 -8.49 4.25 -8.16
CA LYS A 8 -9.60 4.23 -7.18
C LYS A 8 -9.43 3.13 -6.14
N TYR A 9 -8.94 1.96 -6.51
CA TYR A 9 -8.78 0.84 -5.58
C TYR A 9 -7.53 0.97 -4.70
N TYR A 10 -6.45 1.58 -5.20
CA TYR A 10 -5.26 1.85 -4.38
C TYR A 10 -5.48 2.91 -3.31
N LEU A 11 -6.54 3.71 -3.38
CA LEU A 11 -6.96 4.60 -2.28
C LEU A 11 -7.17 3.83 -0.95
N LEU A 12 -7.33 2.51 -1.00
CA LEU A 12 -7.35 1.64 0.19
C LEU A 12 -6.09 1.76 1.06
N ASN A 13 -4.95 2.17 0.50
CA ASN A 13 -3.75 2.45 1.29
C ASN A 13 -4.00 3.52 2.36
N PHE A 14 -4.98 4.42 2.21
CA PHE A 14 -5.30 5.43 3.24
C PHE A 14 -5.98 4.85 4.49
N ILE A 15 -6.32 3.55 4.51
CA ILE A 15 -6.88 2.88 5.70
C ILE A 15 -5.88 2.81 6.87
N TYR A 16 -4.57 2.94 6.61
CA TYR A 16 -3.56 2.97 7.67
C TYR A 16 -3.74 4.15 8.62
N ILE A 17 -4.23 5.30 8.12
CA ILE A 17 -4.39 6.52 8.91
C ILE A 17 -5.37 6.34 10.07
N PRO A 18 -6.65 5.93 9.86
CA PRO A 18 -7.57 5.72 10.96
C PRO A 18 -7.12 4.58 11.89
N ILE A 19 -6.44 3.54 11.38
CA ILE A 19 -5.91 2.45 12.22
C ILE A 19 -4.82 2.97 13.19
N CYS A 20 -3.89 3.77 12.68
CA CYS A 20 -2.84 4.40 13.49
C CYS A 20 -3.42 5.34 14.55
N ILE A 21 -4.47 6.10 14.22
CA ILE A 21 -5.19 6.95 15.18
C ILE A 21 -5.82 6.12 16.30
N ILE A 22 -6.53 5.04 15.95
CA ILE A 22 -7.16 4.16 16.94
C ILE A 22 -6.10 3.55 17.87
N TYR A 23 -4.99 3.05 17.30
CA TYR A 23 -3.90 2.45 18.06
C TYR A 23 -3.26 3.43 19.05
N ALA A 24 -2.93 4.65 18.60
CA ALA A 24 -2.33 5.67 19.47
C ALA A 24 -3.25 6.08 20.62
N ASN A 25 -4.56 6.18 20.38
CA ASN A 25 -5.55 6.47 21.43
C ASN A 25 -5.71 5.31 22.43
N ILE A 26 -5.65 4.05 21.98
CA ILE A 26 -5.75 2.88 22.86
C ILE A 26 -4.59 2.80 23.85
N ILE A 27 -3.40 3.23 23.44
CA ILE A 27 -2.18 3.20 24.27
C ILE A 27 -2.13 4.40 25.24
N GLY A 28 -2.98 5.41 25.04
CA GLY A 28 -3.02 6.59 25.89
C GLY A 28 -1.88 7.58 25.63
N GLU A 29 -1.41 7.65 24.38
CA GLU A 29 -0.38 8.60 23.97
C GLU A 29 -0.89 10.05 24.04
N ASP A 30 0.02 10.99 24.21
CA ASP A 30 -0.30 12.42 24.23
C ASP A 30 -0.69 12.94 22.84
N THR A 31 -1.37 14.10 22.81
CA THR A 31 -1.90 14.68 21.58
C THR A 31 -0.82 15.03 20.54
N SER A 32 0.37 15.45 20.97
CA SER A 32 1.49 15.70 20.05
C SER A 32 1.99 14.42 19.39
N THR A 33 2.11 13.33 20.16
CA THR A 33 2.49 12.02 19.64
C THR A 33 1.46 11.46 18.67
N ILE A 34 0.16 11.57 18.99
CA ILE A 34 -0.93 11.21 18.07
C ILE A 34 -0.83 11.97 16.75
N LEU A 35 -0.61 13.30 16.82
CA LEU A 35 -0.47 14.14 15.63
C LEU A 35 0.73 13.71 14.76
N PHE A 36 1.86 13.43 15.40
CA PHE A 36 3.06 12.94 14.72
C PHE A 36 2.83 11.59 14.03
N VAL A 37 2.16 10.65 14.71
CA VAL A 37 1.78 9.34 14.16
C VAL A 37 0.85 9.50 12.95
N ILE A 38 -0.11 10.42 13.00
CA ILE A 38 -1.00 10.72 11.85
C ILE A 38 -0.19 11.18 10.63
N VAL A 39 0.76 12.10 10.84
CA VAL A 39 1.61 12.61 9.75
C VAL A 39 2.45 11.49 9.15
N LEU A 40 3.07 10.65 9.98
CA LEU A 40 3.83 9.49 9.51
C LEU A 40 2.95 8.48 8.75
N ALA A 41 1.76 8.20 9.25
CA ALA A 41 0.80 7.30 8.61
C ALA A 41 0.34 7.84 7.25
N LEU A 42 0.08 9.15 7.15
CA LEU A 42 -0.24 9.84 5.90
C LEU A 42 0.90 9.72 4.89
N MET A 43 2.14 10.06 5.28
CA MET A 43 3.30 9.96 4.40
C MET A 43 3.51 8.53 3.90
N THR A 44 3.39 7.55 4.79
CA THR A 44 3.53 6.13 4.45
C THR A 44 2.44 5.70 3.47
N SER A 45 1.18 6.09 3.71
CA SER A 45 0.03 5.75 2.86
C SER A 45 0.18 6.33 1.44
N ILE A 46 0.65 7.58 1.33
CA ILE A 46 0.90 8.25 0.05
C ILE A 46 2.01 7.55 -0.73
N LEU A 47 3.12 7.21 -0.06
CA LEU A 47 4.23 6.51 -0.69
C LEU A 47 3.80 5.15 -1.24
N LEU A 48 3.08 4.36 -0.45
CA LEU A 48 2.57 3.05 -0.89
C LEU A 48 1.58 3.18 -2.05
N TYR A 49 0.66 4.14 -1.97
CA TYR A 49 -0.28 4.43 -3.07
C TYR A 49 0.44 4.73 -4.38
N LEU A 50 1.41 5.65 -4.37
CA LEU A 50 2.14 6.06 -5.57
C LEU A 50 2.98 4.90 -6.11
N TYR A 51 3.69 4.21 -5.23
CA TYR A 51 4.54 3.09 -5.57
C TYR A 51 3.74 1.96 -6.26
N ASP A 52 2.68 1.48 -5.61
CA ASP A 52 1.86 0.39 -6.15
C ASP A 52 1.20 0.76 -7.47
N LEU A 53 0.65 1.98 -7.55
CA LEU A 53 -0.02 2.46 -8.75
C LEU A 53 0.95 2.53 -9.93
N VAL A 54 2.14 3.11 -9.74
CA VAL A 54 3.13 3.28 -10.80
C VAL A 54 3.61 1.92 -11.31
N PHE A 55 4.03 1.03 -10.40
CA PHE A 55 4.54 -0.28 -10.79
C PHE A 55 3.48 -1.15 -11.46
N THR A 56 2.24 -1.14 -10.96
CA THR A 56 1.14 -1.88 -11.57
C THR A 56 0.84 -1.35 -12.97
N VAL A 57 0.75 -0.03 -13.17
CA VAL A 57 0.51 0.57 -14.51
C VAL A 57 1.63 0.21 -15.48
N ILE A 58 2.88 0.26 -15.04
CA ILE A 58 4.03 -0.16 -15.86
C ILE A 58 3.93 -1.65 -16.20
N ALA A 59 3.66 -2.50 -15.23
CA ALA A 59 3.55 -3.95 -15.44
C ALA A 59 2.44 -4.31 -16.43
N ILE A 60 1.28 -3.67 -16.33
CA ILE A 60 0.17 -3.87 -17.27
C ILE A 60 0.57 -3.47 -18.71
N LYS A 61 1.30 -2.35 -18.87
CA LYS A 61 1.79 -1.90 -20.18
C LYS A 61 2.84 -2.84 -20.76
N ILE A 62 3.74 -3.38 -19.94
CA ILE A 62 4.79 -4.30 -20.39
C ILE A 62 4.20 -5.67 -20.75
N MET A 63 3.32 -6.20 -19.89
CA MET A 63 2.74 -7.54 -20.06
C MET A 63 1.55 -7.57 -21.01
N ASN A 64 1.09 -6.39 -21.49
CA ASN A 64 -0.10 -6.21 -22.32
C ASN A 64 -1.35 -6.95 -21.82
N ASN A 65 -1.46 -7.16 -20.49
CA ASN A 65 -2.61 -7.82 -19.89
C ASN A 65 -2.88 -7.36 -18.43
N ASN A 66 -4.08 -7.66 -17.95
CA ASN A 66 -4.50 -7.45 -16.56
C ASN A 66 -4.32 -8.71 -15.69
N SER A 67 -3.25 -9.48 -15.90
CA SER A 67 -2.97 -10.69 -15.12
C SER A 67 -2.64 -10.35 -13.68
N ILE A 68 -2.81 -11.34 -12.79
CA ILE A 68 -2.48 -11.21 -11.38
C ILE A 68 -1.00 -10.87 -11.16
N ILE A 69 -0.13 -11.26 -12.09
CA ILE A 69 1.32 -11.01 -12.04
C ILE A 69 1.59 -9.50 -12.01
N SER A 70 0.85 -8.72 -12.81
CA SER A 70 0.98 -7.26 -12.85
C SER A 70 0.67 -6.59 -11.50
N PHE A 71 -0.15 -7.23 -10.66
CA PHE A 71 -0.52 -6.73 -9.34
C PHE A 71 0.36 -7.32 -8.22
N ILE A 72 1.05 -8.44 -8.45
CA ILE A 72 2.00 -9.00 -7.48
C ILE A 72 3.39 -8.34 -7.63
N LEU A 73 3.73 -7.85 -8.81
CA LEU A 73 5.03 -7.23 -9.10
C LEU A 73 5.44 -6.11 -8.12
N PRO A 74 4.56 -5.13 -7.77
CA PRO A 74 4.91 -4.10 -6.80
C PRO A 74 5.31 -4.69 -5.43
N VAL A 75 4.59 -5.72 -4.97
CA VAL A 75 4.86 -6.41 -3.71
C VAL A 75 6.23 -7.10 -3.73
N MET A 76 6.58 -7.77 -4.83
CA MET A 76 7.89 -8.42 -4.95
C MET A 76 9.03 -7.42 -4.92
N LEU A 77 8.82 -6.23 -5.48
CA LEU A 77 9.80 -5.15 -5.50
C LEU A 77 9.93 -4.43 -4.15
N LEU A 78 8.96 -4.55 -3.22
CA LEU A 78 9.11 -4.04 -1.86
C LEU A 78 10.18 -4.82 -1.07
N ILE A 79 10.32 -6.12 -1.32
CA ILE A 79 11.26 -6.99 -0.61
C ILE A 79 12.72 -6.49 -0.71
N PRO A 80 13.27 -6.20 -1.92
CA PRO A 80 14.62 -5.63 -2.02
C PRO A 80 14.70 -4.22 -1.42
N LEU A 81 13.61 -3.43 -1.48
CA LEU A 81 13.51 -2.12 -0.84
C LEU A 81 13.70 -2.18 0.69
N LYS A 82 13.38 -3.30 1.34
CA LYS A 82 13.71 -3.54 2.76
C LYS A 82 15.19 -3.30 3.06
N TYR A 83 16.06 -3.85 2.22
CA TYR A 83 17.51 -3.82 2.44
C TYR A 83 18.08 -2.42 2.18
N VAL A 84 17.48 -1.68 1.24
CA VAL A 84 17.81 -0.27 0.98
C VAL A 84 17.38 0.62 2.14
N LEU A 85 16.23 0.31 2.75
CA LEU A 85 15.62 1.11 3.82
C LEU A 85 15.96 0.58 5.23
N ASN A 86 16.98 -0.26 5.37
CA ASN A 86 17.33 -0.94 6.63
C ASN A 86 17.75 0.03 7.76
N GLY A 87 17.89 1.33 7.47
CA GLY A 87 18.15 2.40 8.45
C GLY A 87 16.91 3.22 8.84
N PHE A 88 15.74 2.96 8.26
CA PHE A 88 14.48 3.63 8.61
C PHE A 88 13.67 2.75 9.54
N ASP A 89 13.31 3.29 10.71
CA ASP A 89 12.43 2.60 11.65
C ASP A 89 10.97 2.75 11.21
N PHE A 90 10.43 1.71 10.54
CA PHE A 90 9.03 1.66 10.10
C PHE A 90 8.06 1.21 11.19
N GLY A 91 8.30 1.56 12.45
CA GLY A 91 7.46 1.12 13.57
C GLY A 91 7.87 -0.26 14.12
N GLY A 92 9.17 -0.54 14.17
CA GLY A 92 9.74 -1.71 14.81
C GLY A 92 9.82 -2.97 13.95
N LYS A 93 10.15 -4.10 14.61
CA LYS A 93 10.50 -5.40 13.98
C LYS A 93 9.45 -5.92 12.98
N TYR A 94 8.18 -5.56 13.15
CA TYR A 94 7.08 -6.04 12.32
C TYR A 94 6.53 -5.00 11.33
N GLY A 95 6.96 -3.74 11.39
CA GLY A 95 6.43 -2.66 10.56
C GLY A 95 6.58 -2.92 9.06
N PHE A 96 7.78 -3.33 8.64
CA PHE A 96 8.03 -3.70 7.25
C PHE A 96 7.19 -4.92 6.80
N LEU A 97 6.98 -5.90 7.68
CA LEU A 97 6.14 -7.06 7.38
C LEU A 97 4.68 -6.65 7.16
N ILE A 98 4.16 -5.74 7.99
CA ILE A 98 2.81 -5.19 7.88
C ILE A 98 2.64 -4.45 6.55
N ILE A 99 3.64 -3.68 6.13
CA ILE A 99 3.65 -3.01 4.83
C ILE A 99 3.55 -4.04 3.69
N VAL A 100 4.43 -5.06 3.66
CA VAL A 100 4.42 -6.08 2.60
C VAL A 100 3.08 -6.82 2.53
N ILE A 101 2.57 -7.29 3.67
CA ILE A 101 1.30 -8.03 3.74
C ILE A 101 0.12 -7.13 3.35
N GLY A 102 0.08 -5.89 3.85
CA GLY A 102 -1.00 -4.96 3.55
C GLY A 102 -1.02 -4.56 2.07
N THR A 103 0.14 -4.25 1.51
CA THR A 103 0.31 -4.00 0.07
C THR A 103 -0.13 -5.20 -0.76
N PHE A 104 0.21 -6.43 -0.35
CA PHE A 104 -0.25 -7.65 -1.02
C PHE A 104 -1.78 -7.77 -1.04
N LEU A 105 -2.44 -7.54 0.10
CA LEU A 105 -3.91 -7.60 0.20
C LEU A 105 -4.59 -6.54 -0.67
N ILE A 106 -4.09 -5.30 -0.66
CA ILE A 106 -4.62 -4.21 -1.49
C ILE A 106 -4.47 -4.55 -2.99
N ASN A 107 -3.33 -5.12 -3.38
CA ASN A 107 -3.08 -5.54 -4.75
C ASN A 107 -4.01 -6.68 -5.21
N ILE A 108 -4.20 -7.72 -4.39
CA ILE A 108 -5.16 -8.80 -4.69
C ILE A 108 -6.57 -8.26 -4.80
N PHE A 109 -6.99 -7.42 -3.84
CA PHE A 109 -8.32 -6.83 -3.87
C PHE A 109 -8.54 -6.02 -5.14
N THR A 110 -7.56 -5.18 -5.50
CA THR A 110 -7.59 -4.36 -6.71
C THR A 110 -7.74 -5.22 -7.96
N TRP A 111 -6.92 -6.26 -8.11
CA TRP A 111 -7.02 -7.20 -9.22
C TRP A 111 -8.39 -7.88 -9.31
N SER A 112 -8.89 -8.41 -8.19
CA SER A 112 -10.18 -9.12 -8.15
C SER A 112 -11.34 -8.23 -8.59
N ARG A 113 -11.37 -6.98 -8.13
CA ARG A 113 -12.41 -6.01 -8.50
C ARG A 113 -12.36 -5.61 -9.97
N ILE A 114 -11.16 -5.41 -10.50
CA ILE A 114 -10.95 -5.13 -11.93
C ILE A 114 -11.42 -6.31 -12.78
N LYS A 115 -11.06 -7.55 -12.40
CA LYS A 115 -11.47 -8.75 -13.13
C LYS A 115 -12.99 -8.92 -13.14
N MET A 116 -13.65 -8.69 -12.01
CA MET A 116 -15.12 -8.72 -11.92
C MET A 116 -15.79 -7.66 -12.79
N LYS A 117 -15.19 -6.46 -12.93
CA LYS A 117 -15.73 -5.39 -13.79
C LYS A 117 -15.65 -5.75 -15.28
N ASN A 118 -14.56 -6.40 -15.72
CA ASN A 118 -14.37 -6.76 -17.13
C ASN A 118 -15.20 -7.97 -17.59
N ASN A 119 -15.74 -8.76 -16.66
CA ASN A 119 -16.58 -9.92 -16.95
C ASN A 119 -18.09 -9.60 -16.97
N LYS A 120 -18.47 -8.33 -16.77
CA LYS A 120 -19.84 -7.83 -16.92
C LYS A 120 -19.96 -7.07 -18.24
#